data_AF-A0A3P8CUB9-F1
#
_entry.id   AF-A0A3P8CUB9-F1
#
_cell.length_a   1.000
_cell.length_b   1.000
_cell.length_c   1.000
_cell.angle_alpha   90.00
_cell.angle_beta   90.00
_cell.angle_gamma   90.00
#
_symmetry.space_group_name_H-M   'P 1'
#
loop_
_entity.id
_entity.type
_entity.pdbx_description
1 polymer ?
#
loop_
_entity_poly.entity_id
_entity_poly.type
_entity_poly.pdbx_seq_one_letter_code
_entity_poly.pdbx_strand_id
1 'polypeptide(L)'
;MPVMPVETVDVFRPQNIMETYRSVRGFGFLGRILVEIATMSDGRVVDRASAWCGSLAVPFFRLNPPLSTDISLDSTDSKELLLMIVETQTYLRRVHERIELLASLLQ
;
A
#
# COMPACT_ATOMS: atom_id res chain seq x y z
N MET A 1 9.08 -0.37 2.51
CA MET A 1 8.71 -1.80 2.40
C MET A 1 8.87 -2.41 3.78
N PRO A 2 7.89 -3.16 4.30
CA PRO A 2 8.15 -3.97 5.48
C PRO A 2 9.21 -5.01 5.09
N VAL A 3 10.39 -4.92 5.70
CA VAL A 3 11.45 -5.92 5.52
C VAL A 3 11.21 -6.98 6.57
N MET A 4 10.47 -8.02 6.21
CA MET A 4 10.32 -9.22 7.04
C MET A 4 11.27 -10.32 6.53
N PRO A 5 11.89 -11.09 7.43
CA PRO A 5 12.81 -12.15 7.04
C PRO A 5 12.05 -13.22 6.24
N VAL A 6 12.42 -13.37 4.97
CA VAL A 6 11.90 -14.40 4.08
C VAL A 6 12.64 -15.69 4.42
N GLU A 7 11.94 -16.67 5.00
CA GLU A 7 12.42 -18.05 4.99
C GLU A 7 12.39 -18.54 3.53
N THR A 8 13.56 -18.90 3.01
CA THR A 8 13.78 -19.31 1.63
C THR A 8 12.99 -20.58 1.34
N VAL A 9 11.90 -20.43 0.58
CA VAL A 9 11.17 -21.57 0.01
C VAL A 9 11.94 -22.04 -1.22
N ASP A 10 12.88 -22.96 -1.02
CA ASP A 10 13.51 -23.67 -2.12
C ASP A 10 12.48 -24.57 -2.80
N VAL A 11 12.23 -24.32 -4.08
CA VAL A 11 11.35 -25.12 -4.94
C VAL A 11 12.07 -26.42 -5.31
N PHE A 12 12.25 -27.32 -4.34
CA PHE A 12 12.64 -28.70 -4.60
C PHE A 12 11.39 -29.56 -4.79
N ARG A 13 11.38 -30.35 -5.87
CA ARG A 13 10.40 -31.38 -6.15
C ARG A 13 10.44 -32.42 -5.01
N PRO A 14 9.39 -32.55 -4.18
CA PRO A 14 9.49 -33.29 -2.93
C PRO A 14 9.58 -34.80 -3.17
N GLN A 15 10.52 -35.48 -2.52
CA GLN A 15 10.60 -36.94 -2.46
C GLN A 15 10.18 -37.51 -1.09
N ASN A 16 9.90 -36.67 -0.08
CA ASN A 16 9.58 -37.09 1.29
C ASN A 16 8.34 -36.40 1.91
N ILE A 17 7.54 -37.17 2.66
CA ILE A 17 6.24 -36.77 3.25
C ILE A 17 6.39 -35.77 4.42
N MET A 18 7.53 -35.79 5.13
CA MET A 18 7.80 -34.88 6.24
C MET A 18 8.13 -33.45 5.77
N GLU A 19 8.66 -33.30 4.55
CA GLU A 19 8.94 -31.99 3.94
C GLU A 19 7.67 -31.32 3.38
N THR A 20 6.62 -32.10 3.10
CA THR A 20 5.33 -31.62 2.61
C THR A 20 4.62 -30.73 3.65
N TYR A 21 4.81 -30.98 4.95
CA TYR A 21 4.22 -30.15 6.03
C TYR A 21 4.87 -28.77 6.16
N ARG A 22 6.17 -28.62 5.83
CA ARG A 22 6.83 -27.31 5.77
C ARG A 22 6.42 -26.56 4.49
N SER A 23 6.25 -27.29 3.39
CA SER A 23 5.81 -26.76 2.10
C SER A 23 4.40 -26.13 2.17
N VAL A 24 3.43 -26.76 2.85
CA VAL A 24 2.05 -26.23 2.94
C VAL A 24 1.96 -24.91 3.71
N ARG A 25 2.79 -24.68 4.73
CA ARG A 25 2.85 -23.36 5.41
C ARG A 25 3.42 -22.27 4.51
N GLY A 26 4.37 -22.61 3.64
CA GLY A 26 4.95 -21.70 2.65
C GLY A 26 3.94 -21.24 1.59
N PHE A 27 3.05 -22.13 1.13
CA PHE A 27 2.01 -21.77 0.14
C PHE A 27 0.99 -20.76 0.68
N GLY A 28 0.55 -20.90 1.94
CA GLY A 28 -0.38 -19.94 2.55
C GLY A 28 0.23 -18.54 2.70
N PHE A 29 1.52 -18.47 3.02
CA PHE A 29 2.26 -17.22 3.12
C PHE A 29 2.43 -16.52 1.76
N LEU A 30 2.79 -17.27 0.71
CA LEU A 30 2.86 -16.75 -0.66
C LEU A 30 1.50 -16.23 -1.16
N GLY A 31 0.41 -16.93 -0.83
CA GLY A 31 -0.94 -16.47 -1.15
C GLY A 31 -1.27 -15.11 -0.52
N ARG A 32 -0.90 -14.91 0.75
CA ARG A 32 -1.09 -13.62 1.43
C ARG A 32 -0.26 -12.50 0.80
N ILE A 33 1.01 -12.76 0.47
CA ILE A 33 1.86 -11.78 -0.23
C ILE A 33 1.25 -11.41 -1.59
N LEU A 34 0.73 -12.38 -2.35
CA LEU A 34 0.10 -12.09 -3.65
C LEU A 34 -1.11 -11.17 -3.50
N VAL A 35 -1.94 -11.39 -2.49
CA VAL A 35 -3.07 -10.49 -2.19
C VAL A 35 -2.56 -9.10 -1.81
N GLU A 36 -1.57 -9.01 -0.92
CA GLU A 36 -0.97 -7.73 -0.50
C GLU A 36 -0.32 -6.97 -1.68
N ILE A 37 0.30 -7.67 -2.63
CA ILE A 37 0.85 -7.06 -3.86
C ILE A 37 -0.29 -6.61 -4.78
N ALA A 38 -1.35 -7.40 -4.92
CA ALA A 38 -2.49 -7.08 -5.77
C ALA A 38 -3.28 -5.87 -5.23
N THR A 39 -3.34 -5.69 -3.91
CA THR A 39 -4.02 -4.57 -3.25
C THR A 39 -3.08 -3.41 -2.89
N MET A 40 -1.80 -3.51 -3.27
CA MET A 40 -0.80 -2.49 -2.95
C MET A 40 -1.12 -1.16 -3.64
N SER A 41 -1.53 -0.18 -2.84
CA SER A 41 -1.83 1.20 -3.28
C SER A 41 -0.64 2.15 -3.08
N ASP A 42 0.29 1.83 -2.18
CA ASP A 42 1.47 2.63 -1.84
C ASP A 42 2.80 2.03 -2.34
N GLY A 43 3.88 2.82 -2.32
CA GLY A 43 5.23 2.37 -2.70
C GLY A 43 5.49 2.30 -4.20
N ARG A 44 6.08 1.19 -4.67
CA ARG A 44 6.68 1.07 -6.02
C ARG A 44 5.71 1.30 -7.18
N VAL A 45 4.43 1.04 -6.99
CA VAL A 45 3.39 1.29 -8.00
C VAL A 45 3.31 2.79 -8.30
N VAL A 46 3.40 3.62 -7.25
CA VAL A 46 3.35 5.06 -7.40
C VAL A 46 4.67 5.66 -7.84
N ASP A 47 5.81 5.10 -7.43
CA ASP A 47 7.11 5.54 -7.97
C ASP A 47 7.15 5.36 -9.49
N ARG A 48 6.62 4.23 -9.99
CA ARG A 48 6.49 3.98 -11.43
C ARG A 48 5.52 4.95 -12.10
N ALA A 49 4.36 5.20 -11.51
CA ALA A 49 3.39 6.15 -12.06
C ALA A 49 3.98 7.57 -12.13
N SER A 50 4.64 8.02 -11.06
CA SER A 50 5.33 9.31 -11.00
C SER A 50 6.44 9.41 -12.05
N ALA A 51 7.28 8.37 -12.19
CA ALA A 51 8.33 8.33 -13.20
C ALA A 51 7.75 8.36 -14.64
N TRP A 52 6.64 7.67 -14.87
CA TRP A 52 5.95 7.69 -16.16
C TRP A 52 5.42 9.09 -16.49
N CYS A 53 4.71 9.73 -15.55
CA CYS A 53 4.25 11.11 -15.71
C CYS A 53 5.43 12.07 -15.95
N GLY A 54 6.53 11.90 -15.22
CA GLY A 54 7.77 12.65 -15.42
C GLY A 54 8.36 12.47 -16.82
N SER A 55 8.30 11.27 -17.40
CA SER A 55 8.76 11.02 -18.77
C SER A 55 7.91 11.74 -19.83
N LEU A 56 6.63 12.00 -19.52
CA LEU A 56 5.71 12.74 -20.37
C LEU A 56 5.68 14.25 -20.07
N ALA A 57 6.53 14.72 -19.14
CA ALA A 57 6.52 16.08 -18.62
C ALA A 57 5.14 16.54 -18.08
N VAL A 58 4.33 15.61 -17.58
CA VAL A 58 3.02 15.88 -16.97
C VAL A 58 3.18 15.88 -15.44
N PRO A 59 2.62 16.87 -14.72
CA PRO A 59 2.74 16.93 -13.28
C PRO A 59 1.93 15.80 -12.60
N PHE A 60 2.55 15.11 -11.65
CA PHE A 60 1.95 14.01 -10.89
C PHE A 60 1.62 14.45 -9.45
N PHE A 61 0.37 14.27 -9.02
CA PHE A 61 -0.07 14.61 -7.67
C PHE A 61 -0.57 13.38 -6.94
N ARG A 62 0.13 13.02 -5.85
CA ARG A 62 -0.37 12.06 -4.86
C ARG A 62 -0.90 12.79 -3.64
N LEU A 63 -2.18 12.54 -3.32
CA LEU A 63 -2.84 12.95 -2.09
C LEU A 63 -3.14 11.68 -1.29
N ASN A 64 -2.43 11.47 -0.20
CA ASN A 64 -2.65 10.35 0.70
C ASN A 64 -2.37 10.83 2.14
N PRO A 65 -3.40 10.97 3.00
CA PRO A 65 -3.20 11.38 4.39
C PRO A 65 -2.49 10.26 5.17
N PRO A 66 -1.42 10.55 5.92
CA PRO A 66 -0.83 9.56 6.82
C PRO A 66 -1.78 9.36 8.01
N LEU A 67 -2.36 8.17 8.10
CA LEU A 67 -3.21 7.77 9.22
C LEU A 67 -2.36 7.20 10.36
N SER A 68 -2.72 7.49 11.61
CA SER A 68 -1.99 6.97 12.77
C SER A 68 -2.33 5.52 13.12
N THR A 69 -3.53 5.09 12.73
CA THR A 69 -4.07 3.75 12.99
C THR A 69 -4.41 3.06 11.67
N ASP A 70 -4.20 1.73 11.62
CA ASP A 70 -4.71 0.91 10.53
C ASP A 70 -6.21 0.68 10.75
N ILE A 71 -7.02 1.15 9.79
CA ILE A 71 -8.49 1.14 9.89
C ILE A 71 -9.01 0.09 8.94
N SER A 72 -9.72 -0.90 9.48
CA SER A 72 -10.35 -1.93 8.67
C SER A 72 -11.47 -1.34 7.82
N LEU A 73 -11.65 -1.90 6.63
CA LEU A 73 -12.69 -1.45 5.67
C LEU A 73 -14.12 -1.62 6.21
N ASP A 74 -14.31 -2.53 7.17
CA ASP A 74 -15.59 -2.81 7.84
C ASP A 74 -15.76 -2.09 9.18
N SER A 75 -14.85 -1.16 9.55
CA SER A 75 -14.98 -0.42 10.80
C SER A 75 -16.23 0.47 10.79
N THR A 76 -17.06 0.31 11.82
CA THR A 76 -18.24 1.14 12.10
C THR A 76 -18.08 1.95 13.39
N ASP A 77 -16.90 1.95 14.02
CA ASP A 77 -16.68 2.73 15.24
C ASP A 77 -16.53 4.22 14.90
N SER A 78 -17.48 5.01 15.38
CA SER A 78 -17.50 6.46 15.17
C SER A 78 -16.23 7.14 15.66
N LYS A 79 -15.55 6.61 16.69
CA LYS A 79 -14.32 7.23 17.22
C LYS A 79 -13.14 7.06 16.25
N GLU A 80 -12.94 5.85 15.73
CA GLU A 80 -11.91 5.59 14.72
C GLU A 80 -12.14 6.41 13.45
N LEU A 81 -13.39 6.45 12.97
CA LEU A 81 -13.76 7.22 11.78
C LEU A 81 -13.57 8.73 11.98
N LEU A 82 -13.92 9.24 13.16
CA LEU A 82 -13.72 10.66 13.48
C LEU A 82 -12.24 11.02 13.51
N LEU A 83 -11.39 10.16 14.07
CA LEU A 83 -9.94 10.36 14.07
C LEU A 83 -9.40 10.41 12.63
N MET A 84 -9.80 9.46 11.78
CA MET A 84 -9.43 9.43 10.35
C MET A 84 -9.79 10.72 9.62
N ILE A 85 -11.00 11.25 9.86
CA ILE A 85 -11.47 12.50 9.24
C ILE A 85 -10.61 13.69 9.71
N VAL A 86 -10.35 13.79 11.01
CA VAL A 86 -9.57 14.90 11.58
C VAL A 86 -8.12 14.86 11.07
N GLU A 87 -7.52 13.68 10.99
CA GLU A 87 -6.18 13.50 10.42
C GLU A 87 -6.15 13.90 8.94
N THR A 88 -7.16 13.48 8.18
CA THR A 88 -7.31 13.85 6.77
C THR A 88 -7.48 15.36 6.59
N GLN A 89 -8.32 16.01 7.39
CA GLN A 89 -8.49 17.47 7.34
C GLN A 89 -7.19 18.22 7.70
N THR A 90 -6.46 17.72 8.69
CA THR A 90 -5.16 18.27 9.08
C THR A 90 -4.15 18.13 7.95
N TYR A 91 -4.13 16.98 7.27
CA TYR A 91 -3.31 16.76 6.08
C TYR A 91 -3.67 17.73 4.95
N LEU A 92 -4.96 17.86 4.61
CA LEU A 92 -5.42 18.77 3.55
C LEU A 92 -4.99 20.22 3.80
N ARG A 93 -5.07 20.69 5.04
CA ARG A 93 -4.56 22.02 5.40
C ARG A 93 -3.06 22.16 5.18
N ARG A 94 -2.26 21.11 5.46
CA ARG A 94 -0.81 21.12 5.25
C ARG A 94 -0.43 21.12 3.77
N VAL A 95 -1.22 20.46 2.91
CA VAL A 95 -0.95 20.37 1.47
C VAL A 95 -1.78 21.35 0.63
N HIS A 96 -2.38 22.37 1.26
CA HIS A 96 -3.30 23.29 0.61
C HIS A 96 -2.70 23.93 -0.65
N GLU A 97 -1.44 24.38 -0.60
CA GLU A 97 -0.75 24.99 -1.75
C GLU A 97 -0.64 24.02 -2.94
N ARG A 98 -0.43 22.72 -2.68
CA ARG A 98 -0.38 21.69 -3.74
C ARG A 98 -1.75 21.46 -4.36
N ILE A 99 -2.81 21.59 -3.59
CA ILE A 99 -4.20 21.47 -4.06
C ILE A 99 -4.57 22.70 -4.91
N GLU A 100 -4.15 23.89 -4.52
CA GLU A 100 -4.36 25.11 -5.32
C GLU A 100 -3.62 25.04 -6.65
N LEU A 101 -2.37 24.55 -6.64
CA LEU A 101 -1.62 24.31 -7.87
C LEU A 101 -2.26 23.24 -8.75
N LEU A 102 -2.84 22.19 -8.17
CA LEU A 102 -3.64 21.22 -8.94
C LEU A 102 -4.89 21.89 -9.55
N ALA A 103 -5.60 22.71 -8.77
CA ALA A 103 -6.81 23.39 -9.23
C ALA A 103 -6.53 24.37 -10.38
N SER A 104 -5.41 25.10 -10.33
CA SER A 104 -5.02 26.02 -11.40
C SER A 104 -4.63 25.32 -12.71
N LEU A 105 -4.17 24.07 -12.63
CA LEU A 105 -3.85 23.24 -13.81
C LEU A 105 -5.09 22.61 -14.48
N LEU A 106 -6.24 22.61 -13.80
CA LEU A 106 -7.49 22.01 -14.29
C LEU A 106 -8.48 23.03 -14.88
N GLN A 107 -8.18 24.33 -14.78
CA GLN A 107 -8.97 25.41 -15.39
C GLN A 107 -8.62 25.60 -16.87
#